data_AF-A0A1F9XZC8-F1
#
_entry.id   AF-A0A1F9XZC8-F1
#
_cell.length_a   1.000
_cell.length_b   1.000
_cell.length_c   1.000
_cell.angle_alpha   90.00
_cell.angle_beta   90.00
_cell.angle_gamma   90.00
#
_symmetry.space_group_name_H-M   'P 1'
#
loop_
_entity.id
_entity.type
_entity.pdbx_description
1 polymer ?
#
loop_
_entity_poly.entity_id
_entity_poly.type
_entity_poly.pdbx_seq_one_letter_code
_entity_poly.pdbx_strand_id
1 'polypeptide(L)'
;MARYAIAKKLFRYNEHDERSLAEAAGFLRAGRNVALVSDGGMPCISDPGRKLVALARAEGIPVLVLPGPSAVVTAAAGSGFPSDSFVFLGFLPRARGKIVKALKKAFELEKTVILYESPFRIKKFMELVCAEFGPDTNAVIARELTKVYEEWLTGTAAEIRDKLAAVKEVKGEIAVLLRPASFKDEAERRERGASAAVMFVCTGNTCRSVMAQYYAAKAASNLELDLKFTSCGLAAQGAAVIPAPVKIMLKKESVPDFEHVPVQIAAKLVEEADLILAMTHAHKAAILEKFPAAFDKTHTLAEYAGFGNGDVSDPCGREEVVYSETFRMIKKAVAVVLDKMKSKIDNR
;
A
#
# COMPACT_ATOMS: atom_id res chain seq x y z
N MET A 1 15.83 32.99 17.64
CA MET A 1 16.97 33.85 17.20
C MET A 1 17.84 34.27 18.38
N ALA A 2 17.32 35.00 19.38
CA ALA A 2 18.11 35.47 20.53
C ALA A 2 18.82 34.35 21.33
N ARG A 3 18.14 33.23 21.57
CA ARG A 3 18.72 32.04 22.23
C ARG A 3 20.02 31.53 21.57
N TYR A 4 20.17 31.72 20.27
CA TYR A 4 21.31 31.26 19.49
C TYR A 4 22.23 32.42 19.06
N ALA A 5 22.10 33.60 19.67
CA ALA A 5 22.87 34.80 19.34
C ALA A 5 22.85 35.20 17.84
N ILE A 6 21.76 34.89 17.12
CA ILE A 6 21.61 35.27 15.72
C ILE A 6 21.10 36.71 15.63
N ALA A 7 21.98 37.62 15.25
CA ALA A 7 21.66 39.03 14.97
C ALA A 7 21.51 39.25 13.46
N LYS A 8 20.32 38.99 12.92
CA LYS A 8 19.97 39.24 11.50
C LYS A 8 18.68 40.05 11.41
N LYS A 9 18.58 40.89 10.36
CA LYS A 9 17.35 41.62 10.05
C LYS A 9 16.27 40.63 9.64
N LEU A 10 15.14 40.67 10.32
CA LEU A 10 13.97 39.86 9.98
C LEU A 10 13.10 40.60 8.97
N PHE A 11 12.57 39.84 8.01
CA PHE A 11 11.57 40.29 7.07
C PHE A 11 10.35 39.37 7.20
N ARG A 12 9.17 39.95 7.44
CA ARG A 12 7.94 39.18 7.51
C ARG A 12 7.50 38.85 6.09
N TYR A 13 7.55 37.58 5.73
CA TYR A 13 7.09 37.09 4.44
C TYR A 13 5.64 36.60 4.53
N ASN A 14 4.79 37.08 3.62
CA ASN A 14 3.43 36.61 3.45
C ASN A 14 3.20 36.20 1.99
N GLU A 15 3.03 34.89 1.76
CA GLU A 15 2.88 34.34 0.41
C GLU A 15 1.58 34.75 -0.31
N HIS A 16 0.61 35.26 0.43
CA HIS A 16 -0.65 35.78 -0.11
C HIS A 16 -0.58 37.27 -0.46
N ASP A 17 0.51 37.95 -0.09
CA ASP A 17 0.74 39.36 -0.43
C ASP A 17 1.80 39.45 -1.55
N GLU A 18 1.39 39.91 -2.72
CA GLU A 18 2.27 40.06 -3.88
C GLU A 18 3.41 41.05 -3.61
N ARG A 19 3.20 42.07 -2.79
CA ARG A 19 4.26 43.05 -2.43
C ARG A 19 5.33 42.38 -1.58
N SER A 20 4.91 41.56 -0.62
CA SER A 20 5.83 40.78 0.23
C SER A 20 6.65 39.78 -0.59
N LEU A 21 6.03 39.13 -1.58
CA LEU A 21 6.74 38.25 -2.52
C LEU A 21 7.73 39.01 -3.41
N ALA A 22 7.32 40.15 -3.97
CA ALA A 22 8.18 40.97 -4.82
C ALA A 22 9.39 41.50 -4.05
N GLU A 23 9.21 41.94 -2.81
CA GLU A 23 10.31 42.41 -1.95
C GLU A 23 11.27 41.27 -1.60
N ALA A 24 10.75 40.10 -1.21
CA ALA A 24 11.58 38.92 -0.95
C ALA A 24 12.37 38.48 -2.18
N ALA A 25 11.74 38.47 -3.36
CA ALA A 25 12.41 38.20 -4.63
C ALA A 25 13.47 39.26 -4.95
N GLY A 26 13.23 40.53 -4.62
CA GLY A 26 14.20 41.60 -4.75
C GLY A 26 15.50 41.34 -3.97
N PHE A 27 15.42 40.79 -2.75
CA PHE A 27 16.61 40.40 -2.01
C PHE A 27 17.40 39.30 -2.72
N LEU A 28 16.72 38.29 -3.27
CA LEU A 28 17.35 37.19 -4.00
C LEU A 28 18.03 37.68 -5.28
N ARG A 29 17.33 38.49 -6.09
CA ARG A 29 17.85 39.06 -7.35
C ARG A 29 19.01 40.03 -7.12
N ALA A 30 19.07 40.67 -5.96
CA ALA A 30 20.22 41.46 -5.53
C ALA A 30 21.43 40.62 -5.06
N GLY A 31 21.38 39.29 -5.21
CA GLY A 31 22.47 38.38 -4.84
C GLY A 31 22.63 38.18 -3.34
N ARG A 32 21.61 38.50 -2.53
CA ARG A 32 21.69 38.32 -1.07
C ARG A 32 21.41 36.88 -0.67
N ASN A 33 22.13 36.40 0.36
CA ASN A 33 21.81 35.16 1.04
C ASN A 33 20.61 35.37 1.98
N VAL A 34 19.50 34.68 1.71
CA VAL A 34 18.25 34.77 2.47
C VAL A 34 17.92 33.39 3.06
N ALA A 35 17.57 33.37 4.35
CA ALA A 35 17.03 32.18 5.01
C ALA A 35 15.51 32.33 5.17
N LEU A 36 14.75 31.39 4.63
CA LEU A 36 13.32 31.27 4.86
C LEU A 36 13.08 30.38 6.08
N VAL A 37 12.29 30.85 7.04
CA VAL A 37 11.92 30.14 8.26
C VAL A 37 10.42 30.28 8.49
N SER A 38 9.81 29.31 9.19
CA SER A 38 8.43 29.38 9.69
C SER A 38 8.42 29.44 11.21
N ASP A 39 7.25 29.64 11.80
CA ASP A 39 7.10 29.71 13.26
C ASP A 39 7.44 28.37 13.94
N GLY A 40 7.33 27.25 13.21
CA GLY A 40 7.73 25.93 13.68
C GLY A 40 7.77 24.88 12.56
N GLY A 41 8.81 24.05 12.59
CA GLY A 41 8.95 22.92 11.67
C GLY A 41 9.62 23.28 10.36
N MET A 42 9.04 22.78 9.25
CA MET A 42 9.64 22.82 7.92
C MET A 42 8.90 23.85 7.04
N PRO A 43 9.54 24.98 6.68
CA PRO A 43 8.94 25.95 5.76
C PRO A 43 8.47 25.29 4.47
N CYS A 44 7.41 25.84 3.87
CA CYS A 44 6.69 25.28 2.70
C CYS A 44 5.81 24.05 2.97
N ILE A 45 5.94 23.34 4.10
CA ILE A 45 5.12 22.17 4.42
C ILE A 45 3.97 22.58 5.33
N SER A 46 2.80 22.80 4.74
CA SER A 46 1.65 23.46 5.41
C SER A 46 1.96 24.85 5.96
N ASP A 47 3.05 25.47 5.49
CA ASP A 47 3.50 26.82 5.80
C ASP A 47 3.78 27.62 4.52
N PRO A 48 3.80 28.96 4.59
CA PRO A 48 4.23 29.82 3.49
C PRO A 48 5.69 29.56 3.06
N GLY A 49 5.99 29.79 1.78
CA GLY A 49 7.34 29.70 1.22
C GLY A 49 7.40 29.21 -0.21
N ARG A 50 6.44 28.37 -0.61
CA ARG A 50 6.47 27.64 -1.89
C ARG A 50 6.59 28.58 -3.09
N LYS A 51 5.83 29.68 -3.18
CA LYS A 51 5.94 30.65 -4.29
C LYS A 51 7.33 31.27 -4.40
N LEU A 52 7.96 31.63 -3.28
CA LEU A 52 9.30 32.21 -3.28
C LEU A 52 10.35 31.19 -3.74
N VAL A 53 10.26 29.96 -3.25
CA VAL A 53 11.12 28.85 -3.69
C VAL A 53 10.92 28.56 -5.18
N ALA A 54 9.68 28.52 -5.65
CA ALA A 54 9.36 28.29 -7.06
C ALA A 54 9.92 29.41 -7.96
N LEU A 55 9.78 30.67 -7.55
CA LEU A 55 10.35 31.83 -8.23
C LEU A 55 11.88 31.74 -8.28
N ALA A 56 12.53 31.48 -7.15
CA ALA A 56 13.98 31.34 -7.09
C ALA A 56 14.49 30.27 -8.06
N ARG A 57 13.84 29.10 -8.10
CA ARG A 57 14.17 28.02 -9.04
C ARG A 57 13.95 28.41 -10.49
N ALA A 58 12.84 29.09 -10.80
CA ALA A 58 12.54 29.54 -12.16
C ALA A 58 13.57 30.56 -12.67
N GLU A 59 14.15 31.36 -11.77
CA GLU A 59 15.19 32.34 -12.09
C GLU A 59 16.62 31.79 -12.01
N GLY A 60 16.79 30.48 -11.80
CA GLY A 60 18.11 29.86 -11.68
C GLY A 60 18.87 30.24 -10.41
N ILE A 61 18.18 30.79 -9.40
CA ILE A 61 18.78 31.14 -8.11
C ILE A 61 18.94 29.86 -7.28
N PRO A 62 20.14 29.57 -6.73
CA PRO A 62 20.37 28.38 -5.92
C PRO A 62 19.46 28.32 -4.70
N VAL A 63 18.81 27.16 -4.49
CA VAL A 63 17.98 26.88 -3.31
C VAL A 63 18.58 25.70 -2.56
N LEU A 64 19.06 25.95 -1.35
CA LEU A 64 19.52 24.93 -0.40
C LEU A 64 18.41 24.64 0.62
N VAL A 65 18.09 23.37 0.83
CA VAL A 65 17.10 22.92 1.82
C VAL A 65 17.83 22.18 2.93
N LEU A 66 17.72 22.68 4.16
CA LEU A 66 18.31 22.02 5.32
C LEU A 66 17.33 20.97 5.87
N PRO A 67 17.80 19.74 6.21
CA PRO A 67 16.98 18.81 6.97
C PRO A 67 16.67 19.42 8.35
N GLY A 68 15.49 19.12 8.88
CA GLY A 68 15.05 19.70 10.15
C GLY A 68 13.73 19.13 10.67
N PRO A 69 13.24 19.67 11.80
CA PRO A 69 12.00 19.23 12.43
C PRO A 69 10.80 19.34 11.49
N SER A 70 9.95 18.30 11.49
CA SER A 70 8.71 18.28 10.72
C SER A 70 7.67 17.48 11.49
N ALA A 71 6.60 18.13 11.94
CA ALA A 71 5.60 17.49 12.79
C ALA A 71 4.95 16.27 12.12
N VAL A 72 4.70 16.30 10.81
CA VAL A 72 4.17 15.14 10.06
C VAL A 72 5.11 13.94 10.10
N VAL A 73 6.42 14.14 9.91
CA VAL A 73 7.41 13.04 9.92
C VAL A 73 7.61 12.53 11.34
N THR A 74 7.68 13.43 12.33
CA THR A 74 7.75 13.07 13.75
C THR A 74 6.52 12.27 14.18
N ALA A 75 5.32 12.71 13.77
CA ALA A 75 4.07 12.02 14.07
C ALA A 75 4.04 10.62 13.44
N ALA A 76 4.46 10.49 12.16
CA ALA A 76 4.57 9.20 11.49
C ALA A 76 5.49 8.25 12.27
N ALA A 77 6.70 8.71 12.62
CA ALA A 77 7.71 7.91 13.31
C ALA A 77 7.28 7.46 14.71
N GLY A 78 6.56 8.30 15.46
CA GLY A 78 6.11 7.99 16.83
C GLY A 78 4.77 7.26 16.91
N SER A 79 4.02 7.14 15.82
CA SER A 79 2.64 6.64 15.85
C SER A 79 2.50 5.12 16.01
N GLY A 80 3.53 4.36 15.67
CA GLY A 80 3.44 2.90 15.53
C GLY A 80 2.64 2.42 14.31
N PHE A 81 2.20 3.33 13.42
CA PHE A 81 1.59 2.94 12.15
C PHE A 81 2.69 2.72 11.08
N PRO A 82 2.42 1.88 10.05
CA PRO A 82 3.29 1.78 8.89
C PRO A 82 3.58 3.16 8.29
N SER A 83 4.87 3.42 8.08
CA SER A 83 5.41 4.73 7.69
C SER A 83 6.46 4.65 6.59
N ASP A 84 6.63 3.47 5.96
CA ASP A 84 7.37 3.28 4.71
C ASP A 84 6.80 4.13 3.57
N SER A 85 5.47 4.32 3.57
CA SER A 85 4.78 5.27 2.70
C SER A 85 3.51 5.79 3.37
N PHE A 86 3.31 7.10 3.36
CA PHE A 86 2.13 7.74 3.92
C PHE A 86 1.62 8.89 3.04
N VAL A 87 0.36 9.26 3.24
CA VAL A 87 -0.32 10.36 2.54
C VAL A 87 -0.48 11.52 3.52
N PHE A 88 0.19 12.64 3.25
CA PHE A 88 0.00 13.86 4.05
C PHE A 88 -0.98 14.82 3.38
N LEU A 89 -2.05 15.21 4.09
CA LEU A 89 -3.11 16.08 3.57
C LEU A 89 -3.01 17.53 4.07
N GLY A 90 -2.07 17.85 4.95
CA GLY A 90 -2.01 19.15 5.61
C GLY A 90 -3.29 19.45 6.40
N PHE A 91 -3.78 20.69 6.32
CA PHE A 91 -5.05 21.07 6.93
C PHE A 91 -6.22 20.82 5.97
N LEU A 92 -7.22 20.07 6.44
CA LEU A 92 -8.41 19.80 5.63
C LEU A 92 -9.35 21.02 5.53
N PRO A 93 -10.08 21.16 4.39
CA PRO A 93 -11.12 22.17 4.23
C PRO A 93 -12.19 22.11 5.33
N ARG A 94 -12.95 23.19 5.53
CA ARG A 94 -14.00 23.24 6.57
C ARG A 94 -15.29 22.50 6.22
N ALA A 95 -15.59 22.37 4.93
CA ALA A 95 -16.86 21.79 4.48
C ALA A 95 -16.86 20.25 4.59
N ARG A 96 -17.83 19.67 5.29
CA ARG A 96 -17.98 18.21 5.51
C ARG A 96 -17.77 17.40 4.23
N GLY A 97 -18.48 17.74 3.14
CA GLY A 97 -18.37 17.00 1.88
C GLY A 97 -16.95 17.03 1.26
N LYS A 98 -16.21 18.13 1.46
CA LYS A 98 -14.81 18.23 0.98
C LYS A 98 -13.85 17.42 1.85
N ILE A 99 -14.07 17.38 3.17
CA ILE A 99 -13.32 16.53 4.11
C ILE A 99 -13.49 15.06 3.72
N VAL A 100 -14.74 14.60 3.60
CA VAL A 100 -15.07 13.20 3.27
C VAL A 100 -14.48 12.82 1.92
N LYS A 101 -14.60 13.68 0.89
CA LYS A 101 -14.03 13.42 -0.43
C LYS A 101 -12.51 13.29 -0.40
N ALA A 102 -11.81 14.14 0.37
CA ALA A 102 -10.36 14.08 0.51
C ALA A 102 -9.92 12.79 1.21
N LEU A 103 -10.57 12.42 2.32
CA LEU A 103 -10.25 11.21 3.07
C LEU A 103 -10.56 9.93 2.28
N LYS A 104 -11.68 9.85 1.57
CA LYS A 104 -12.01 8.69 0.71
C LYS A 104 -10.92 8.43 -0.32
N LYS A 105 -10.51 9.47 -1.06
CA LYS A 105 -9.41 9.37 -2.03
C LYS A 105 -8.09 8.96 -1.39
N ALA A 106 -7.81 9.42 -0.17
CA ALA A 106 -6.59 9.05 0.53
C ALA A 106 -6.61 7.59 1.01
N PHE A 107 -7.78 7.08 1.44
CA PHE A 107 -7.95 5.69 1.89
C PHE A 107 -7.88 4.68 0.73
N GLU A 108 -8.24 5.07 -0.49
CA GLU A 108 -8.05 4.25 -1.70
C GLU A 108 -6.58 3.87 -1.95
N LEU A 109 -5.64 4.65 -1.41
CA LEU A 109 -4.20 4.39 -1.55
C LEU A 109 -3.67 3.34 -0.57
N GLU A 110 -4.53 2.82 0.32
CA GLU A 110 -4.18 1.81 1.34
C GLU A 110 -2.89 2.16 2.10
N LYS A 111 -2.79 3.41 2.55
CA LYS A 111 -1.64 3.96 3.28
C LYS A 111 -2.08 4.67 4.54
N THR A 112 -1.15 4.86 5.47
CA THR A 112 -1.35 5.77 6.60
C THR A 112 -1.65 7.18 6.09
N VAL A 113 -2.76 7.76 6.52
CA VAL A 113 -3.14 9.13 6.17
C VAL A 113 -2.84 10.03 7.36
N ILE A 114 -2.06 11.09 7.13
CA ILE A 114 -1.68 12.07 8.15
C ILE A 114 -2.25 13.44 7.76
N LEU A 115 -2.78 14.15 8.74
CA LEU A 115 -3.30 15.51 8.57
C LEU A 115 -3.05 16.33 9.84
N TYR A 116 -3.11 17.65 9.70
CA TYR A 116 -3.17 18.56 10.83
C TYR A 116 -4.61 18.97 11.10
N GLU A 117 -4.99 19.07 12.38
CA GLU A 117 -6.32 19.50 12.77
C GLU A 117 -6.26 20.52 13.92
N SER A 118 -7.23 21.43 13.92
CA SER A 118 -7.35 22.43 14.97
C SER A 118 -7.92 21.82 16.25
N PRO A 119 -7.44 22.24 17.43
CA PRO A 119 -8.05 21.85 18.72
C PRO A 119 -9.55 22.18 18.80
N PHE A 120 -10.02 23.22 18.10
CA PHE A 120 -11.43 23.61 18.07
C PHE A 120 -12.28 22.73 17.15
N ARG A 121 -11.66 21.96 16.27
CA ARG A 121 -12.33 21.12 15.26
C ARG A 121 -12.22 19.63 15.56
N ILE A 122 -11.22 19.20 16.34
CA ILE A 122 -10.86 17.79 16.50
C ILE A 122 -12.02 16.90 16.99
N LYS A 123 -12.85 17.37 17.92
CA LYS A 123 -14.00 16.60 18.41
C LYS A 123 -15.00 16.30 17.29
N LYS A 124 -15.44 17.35 16.59
CA LYS A 124 -16.35 17.23 15.44
C LYS A 124 -15.72 16.45 14.29
N PHE A 125 -14.40 16.56 14.12
CA PHE A 125 -13.67 15.79 13.13
C PHE A 125 -13.72 14.28 13.44
N MET A 126 -13.45 13.87 14.69
CA MET A 126 -13.52 12.46 15.08
C MET A 126 -14.95 11.91 15.05
N GLU A 127 -15.96 12.72 15.37
CA GLU A 127 -17.38 12.36 15.15
C GLU A 127 -17.67 12.08 13.66
N LEU A 128 -17.16 12.94 12.76
CA LEU A 128 -17.29 12.75 11.31
C LEU A 128 -16.56 11.48 10.86
N VAL A 129 -15.34 11.23 11.34
CA VAL A 129 -14.58 10.02 11.00
C VAL A 129 -15.36 8.77 11.38
N CYS A 130 -15.89 8.72 12.61
CA CYS A 130 -16.73 7.60 13.06
C CYS A 130 -17.95 7.39 12.15
N ALA A 131 -18.64 8.48 11.80
CA ALA A 131 -19.88 8.42 11.02
C ALA A 131 -19.67 8.01 9.56
N GLU A 132 -18.57 8.43 8.94
CA GLU A 132 -18.34 8.26 7.49
C GLU A 132 -17.42 7.10 7.14
N PHE A 133 -16.53 6.72 8.05
CA PHE A 133 -15.50 5.68 7.82
C PHE A 133 -15.60 4.51 8.81
N GLY A 134 -16.50 4.61 9.79
CA GLY A 134 -16.79 3.55 10.75
C GLY A 134 -16.08 3.77 12.09
N PRO A 135 -16.69 3.30 13.19
CA PRO A 135 -16.15 3.45 14.54
C PRO A 135 -14.80 2.75 14.73
N ASP A 136 -14.55 1.67 13.99
CA ASP A 136 -13.34 0.84 14.07
C ASP A 136 -12.17 1.39 13.24
N THR A 137 -12.32 2.58 12.64
CA THR A 137 -11.21 3.26 11.94
C THR A 137 -10.06 3.46 12.92
N ASN A 138 -8.87 2.94 12.62
CA ASN A 138 -7.71 3.09 13.48
C ASN A 138 -7.21 4.53 13.41
N ALA A 139 -6.94 5.13 14.58
CA ALA A 139 -6.54 6.52 14.67
C ALA A 139 -5.43 6.71 15.72
N VAL A 140 -4.55 7.67 15.44
CA VAL A 140 -3.58 8.20 16.40
C VAL A 140 -3.68 9.72 16.38
N ILE A 141 -3.82 10.33 17.54
CA ILE A 141 -3.72 11.78 17.72
C ILE A 141 -2.45 12.07 18.49
N ALA A 142 -1.52 12.78 17.83
CA ALA A 142 -0.29 13.27 18.42
C ALA A 142 -0.44 14.76 18.70
N ARG A 143 -0.39 15.15 19.97
CA ARG A 143 -0.64 16.52 20.43
C ARG A 143 0.60 17.09 21.10
N GLU A 144 0.91 18.35 20.80
CA GLU A 144 2.02 19.09 21.43
C GLU A 144 3.37 18.34 21.35
N LEU A 145 3.64 17.74 20.18
CA LEU A 145 4.88 17.01 19.91
C LEU A 145 6.12 17.81 20.31
N THR A 146 7.04 17.15 21.02
CA THR A 146 8.30 17.64 21.57
C THR A 146 8.17 18.65 22.73
N LYS A 147 6.95 18.95 23.20
CA LYS A 147 6.69 19.92 24.26
C LYS A 147 6.36 19.22 25.59
N VAL A 148 6.25 20.01 26.67
CA VAL A 148 5.99 19.50 28.04
C VAL A 148 4.67 18.72 28.15
N TYR A 149 3.67 19.08 27.35
CA TYR A 149 2.34 18.45 27.34
C TYR A 149 2.14 17.51 26.14
N GLU A 150 3.22 16.90 25.64
CA GLU A 150 3.13 15.90 24.58
C GLU A 150 2.18 14.76 24.98
N GLU A 151 1.25 14.42 24.10
CA GLU A 151 0.24 13.38 24.33
C GLU A 151 0.00 12.58 23.05
N TRP A 152 -0.12 11.26 23.20
CA TRP A 152 -0.48 10.34 22.14
C TRP A 152 -1.77 9.61 22.52
N LEU A 153 -2.84 9.84 21.77
CA LEU A 153 -4.07 9.07 21.89
C LEU A 153 -4.12 8.05 20.75
N THR A 154 -4.04 6.78 21.09
CA THR A 154 -4.12 5.67 20.14
C THR A 154 -5.36 4.83 20.42
N GLY A 155 -5.99 4.34 19.36
CA GLY A 155 -7.14 3.45 19.44
C GLY A 155 -8.01 3.53 18.19
N THR A 156 -9.24 3.04 18.31
CA THR A 156 -10.26 3.24 17.27
C THR A 156 -10.80 4.66 17.29
N ALA A 157 -11.44 5.08 16.19
CA ALA A 157 -12.06 6.38 16.08
C ALA A 157 -13.12 6.59 17.17
N ALA A 158 -13.87 5.53 17.53
CA ALA A 158 -14.83 5.56 18.62
C ALA A 158 -14.16 5.81 19.98
N GLU A 159 -13.12 5.04 20.31
CA GLU A 159 -12.39 5.20 21.57
C GLU A 159 -11.79 6.59 21.72
N ILE A 160 -11.18 7.11 20.65
CA ILE A 160 -10.59 8.45 20.65
C ILE A 160 -11.68 9.53 20.74
N ARG A 161 -12.79 9.39 20.01
CA ARG A 161 -13.93 10.31 20.12
C ARG A 161 -14.43 10.39 21.56
N ASP A 162 -14.58 9.25 22.23
CA ASP A 162 -15.11 9.19 23.60
C ASP A 162 -14.12 9.80 24.61
N LYS A 163 -12.81 9.53 24.45
CA LYS A 163 -11.75 10.21 25.23
C LYS A 163 -11.80 11.73 25.04
N LEU A 164 -11.95 12.21 23.81
CA LEU A 164 -12.03 13.64 23.51
C LEU A 164 -13.33 14.29 24.02
N ALA A 165 -14.43 13.55 24.08
CA ALA A 165 -15.70 14.02 24.62
C ALA A 165 -15.61 14.29 26.13
N ALA A 166 -14.85 13.48 26.87
CA ALA A 166 -14.63 13.62 28.31
C ALA A 166 -13.78 14.86 28.69
N VAL A 167 -12.95 15.35 27.76
CA VAL A 167 -12.10 16.53 28.00
C VAL A 167 -12.88 17.82 27.73
N LYS A 168 -12.91 18.77 28.66
CA LYS A 168 -13.64 20.04 28.47
C LYS A 168 -13.16 20.82 27.24
N GLU A 169 -11.85 21.03 27.13
CA GLU A 169 -11.22 21.81 26.06
C GLU A 169 -9.94 21.13 25.61
N VAL A 170 -9.78 20.97 24.28
CA VAL A 170 -8.52 20.51 23.68
C VAL A 170 -7.70 21.75 23.31
N LYS A 171 -6.40 21.73 23.55
CA LYS A 171 -5.48 22.84 23.27
C LYS A 171 -4.24 22.34 22.52
N GLY A 172 -3.48 23.28 21.99
CA GLY A 172 -2.20 22.97 21.34
C GLY A 172 -2.32 22.54 19.89
N GLU A 173 -1.21 22.05 19.36
CA GLU A 173 -1.05 21.63 17.97
C GLU A 173 -1.30 20.12 17.85
N ILE A 174 -1.99 19.70 16.79
CA ILE A 174 -2.46 18.32 16.65
C ILE A 174 -2.13 17.79 15.25
N ALA A 175 -1.44 16.66 15.21
CA ALA A 175 -1.36 15.78 14.06
C ALA A 175 -2.29 14.57 14.28
N VAL A 176 -3.07 14.22 13.27
CA VAL A 176 -3.96 13.06 13.28
C VAL A 176 -3.50 12.09 12.20
N LEU A 177 -3.37 10.82 12.57
CA LEU A 177 -3.10 9.72 11.68
C LEU A 177 -4.33 8.81 11.64
N LEU A 178 -4.71 8.37 10.45
CA LEU A 178 -5.87 7.51 10.21
C LEU A 178 -5.48 6.32 9.32
N ARG A 179 -6.04 5.16 9.63
CA ARG A 179 -6.04 3.97 8.77
C ARG A 179 -7.44 3.36 8.73
N PRO A 180 -7.95 2.96 7.55
CA PRO A 180 -9.22 2.23 7.50
C PRO A 180 -9.11 0.92 8.27
N ALA A 181 -10.21 0.44 8.87
CA ALA A 181 -10.23 -0.84 9.58
C ALA A 181 -9.84 -2.02 8.69
N SER A 182 -10.08 -1.91 7.39
CA SER A 182 -9.70 -2.90 6.37
C SER A 182 -8.21 -2.87 6.00
N PHE A 183 -7.44 -1.90 6.52
CA PHE A 183 -6.01 -1.80 6.25
C PHE A 183 -5.31 -3.08 6.67
N LYS A 184 -4.68 -3.75 5.71
CA LYS A 184 -3.89 -4.95 5.94
C LYS A 184 -2.44 -4.54 5.97
N ASP A 185 -1.88 -4.43 7.17
CA ASP A 185 -0.43 -4.29 7.29
C ASP A 185 0.22 -5.56 6.75
N GLU A 186 1.08 -5.43 5.74
CA GLU A 186 1.82 -6.57 5.21
C GLU A 186 2.70 -7.20 6.30
N ALA A 187 3.24 -6.41 7.23
CA ALA A 187 3.99 -6.90 8.37
C ALA A 187 3.10 -7.66 9.36
N GLU A 188 1.91 -7.15 9.71
CA GLU A 188 0.98 -7.90 10.58
C GLU A 188 0.41 -9.15 9.90
N ARG A 189 0.16 -9.14 8.58
CA ARG A 189 -0.23 -10.36 7.83
C ARG A 189 0.86 -11.43 7.92
N ARG A 190 2.13 -11.01 7.85
CA ARG A 190 3.31 -11.87 7.97
C ARG A 190 3.51 -12.37 9.41
N GLU A 191 3.27 -11.55 10.42
CA GLU A 191 3.36 -11.93 11.85
C GLU A 191 2.19 -12.81 12.33
N ARG A 192 0.99 -12.65 11.76
CA ARG A 192 -0.20 -13.47 12.10
C ARG A 192 -0.12 -14.92 11.58
N GLY A 193 1.02 -15.36 11.03
CA GLY A 193 1.22 -16.72 10.55
C GLY A 193 0.27 -17.11 9.41
N ALA A 194 -0.21 -16.15 8.62
CA ALA A 194 -1.03 -16.46 7.46
C ALA A 194 -0.14 -17.03 6.35
N SER A 195 -0.35 -18.32 6.00
CA SER A 195 0.32 -18.99 4.89
C SER A 195 0.23 -18.15 3.62
N ALA A 196 1.36 -17.85 2.98
CA ALA A 196 1.35 -17.03 1.77
C ALA A 196 0.51 -17.70 0.68
N ALA A 197 -0.39 -16.95 0.04
CA ALA A 197 -1.37 -17.46 -0.90
C ALA A 197 -0.90 -17.30 -2.35
N VAL A 198 -0.68 -18.41 -3.04
CA VAL A 198 -0.31 -18.46 -4.47
C VAL A 198 -1.51 -18.92 -5.30
N MET A 199 -1.92 -18.11 -6.26
CA MET A 199 -3.02 -18.40 -7.16
C MET A 199 -2.52 -18.66 -8.59
N PHE A 200 -2.87 -19.81 -9.16
CA PHE A 200 -2.58 -20.14 -10.56
C PHE A 200 -3.77 -19.80 -11.47
N VAL A 201 -3.52 -19.18 -12.62
CA VAL A 201 -4.59 -18.76 -13.54
C VAL A 201 -4.36 -19.31 -14.95
N CYS A 202 -5.38 -19.99 -15.49
CA CYS A 202 -5.42 -20.38 -16.91
C CYS A 202 -6.73 -19.93 -17.57
N THR A 203 -7.10 -20.52 -18.71
CA THR A 203 -8.33 -20.18 -19.42
C THR A 203 -9.56 -20.76 -18.71
N GLY A 204 -9.71 -22.08 -18.69
CA GLY A 204 -10.94 -22.74 -18.23
C GLY A 204 -10.92 -23.29 -16.80
N ASN A 205 -9.79 -23.21 -16.09
CA ASN A 205 -9.56 -23.85 -14.79
C ASN A 205 -9.85 -25.36 -14.75
N THR A 206 -9.44 -26.08 -15.79
CA THR A 206 -9.64 -27.53 -15.90
C THR A 206 -8.35 -28.32 -16.11
N CYS A 207 -7.29 -27.69 -16.63
CA CYS A 207 -6.02 -28.36 -16.96
C CYS A 207 -4.79 -27.73 -16.26
N ARG A 208 -4.20 -26.70 -16.85
CA ARG A 208 -2.89 -26.13 -16.46
C ARG A 208 -2.87 -25.60 -15.03
N SER A 209 -3.82 -24.75 -14.66
CA SER A 209 -3.89 -24.18 -13.31
C SER A 209 -4.26 -25.21 -12.24
N VAL A 210 -5.05 -26.22 -12.59
CA VAL A 210 -5.38 -27.37 -11.73
C VAL A 210 -4.13 -28.21 -11.48
N MET A 211 -3.42 -28.60 -12.54
CA MET A 211 -2.15 -29.31 -12.42
C MET A 211 -1.15 -28.56 -11.56
N ALA A 212 -1.02 -27.24 -11.75
CA ALA A 212 -0.12 -26.41 -10.96
C ALA A 212 -0.53 -26.33 -9.48
N GLN A 213 -1.81 -26.07 -9.17
CA GLN A 213 -2.30 -25.96 -7.80
C GLN A 213 -2.04 -27.22 -6.99
N TYR A 214 -2.55 -28.36 -7.47
CA TYR A 214 -2.52 -29.59 -6.69
C TYR A 214 -1.10 -30.16 -6.59
N TYR A 215 -0.30 -30.05 -7.65
CA TYR A 215 1.11 -30.42 -7.58
C TYR A 215 1.89 -29.51 -6.64
N ALA A 216 1.67 -28.18 -6.69
CA ALA A 216 2.34 -27.24 -5.79
C ALA A 216 1.99 -27.48 -4.33
N ALA A 217 0.71 -27.74 -4.01
CA ALA A 217 0.29 -28.07 -2.65
C ALA A 217 0.99 -29.33 -2.12
N LYS A 218 1.03 -30.40 -2.93
CA LYS A 218 1.75 -31.63 -2.57
C LYS A 218 3.25 -31.40 -2.42
N ALA A 219 3.87 -30.66 -3.34
CA ALA A 219 5.30 -30.39 -3.31
C ALA A 219 5.69 -29.49 -2.12
N ALA A 220 4.88 -28.48 -1.79
CA ALA A 220 5.07 -27.63 -0.61
C ALA A 220 4.92 -28.43 0.69
N SER A 221 3.93 -29.33 0.77
CA SER A 221 3.76 -30.22 1.93
C SER A 221 4.97 -31.13 2.15
N ASN A 222 5.55 -31.69 1.08
CA ASN A 222 6.80 -32.47 1.17
C ASN A 222 8.00 -31.65 1.66
N LEU A 223 7.97 -30.34 1.48
CA LEU A 223 9.01 -29.40 1.91
C LEU A 223 8.67 -28.72 3.24
N GLU A 224 7.57 -29.11 3.88
CA GLU A 224 7.05 -28.51 5.12
C GLU A 224 6.86 -26.98 5.02
N LEU A 225 6.50 -26.49 3.83
CA LEU A 225 6.24 -25.07 3.60
C LEU A 225 4.78 -24.72 3.88
N ASP A 226 4.56 -23.75 4.77
CA ASP A 226 3.23 -23.21 5.07
C ASP A 226 2.77 -22.22 3.99
N LEU A 227 2.26 -22.77 2.88
CA LEU A 227 1.79 -22.03 1.71
C LEU A 227 0.40 -22.51 1.29
N LYS A 228 -0.46 -21.57 0.91
CA LYS A 228 -1.80 -21.86 0.40
C LYS A 228 -1.82 -21.76 -1.13
N PHE A 229 -2.36 -22.78 -1.80
CA PHE A 229 -2.47 -22.80 -3.26
C PHE A 229 -3.91 -22.85 -3.73
N THR A 230 -4.27 -21.94 -4.63
CA THR A 230 -5.57 -21.92 -5.31
C THR A 230 -5.39 -21.86 -6.82
N SER A 231 -6.46 -22.16 -7.57
CA SER A 231 -6.50 -21.90 -9.00
C SER A 231 -7.83 -21.33 -9.45
N CYS A 232 -7.80 -20.57 -10.53
CA CYS A 232 -8.98 -20.07 -11.21
C CYS A 232 -8.77 -19.98 -12.73
N GLY A 233 -9.81 -19.57 -13.44
CA GLY A 233 -9.81 -19.38 -14.88
C GLY A 233 -10.37 -18.01 -15.28
N LEU A 234 -9.91 -17.50 -16.41
CA LEU A 234 -10.44 -16.28 -17.02
C LEU A 234 -11.81 -16.50 -17.69
N ALA A 235 -12.09 -17.72 -18.11
CA ALA A 235 -13.33 -18.15 -18.76
C ALA A 235 -13.75 -19.55 -18.23
N ALA A 236 -13.66 -19.75 -16.92
CA ALA A 236 -14.07 -20.98 -16.28
C ALA A 236 -15.61 -21.12 -16.27
N GLN A 237 -16.07 -22.35 -16.46
CA GLN A 237 -17.48 -22.72 -16.40
C GLN A 237 -17.64 -23.81 -15.34
N GLY A 238 -18.50 -23.60 -14.33
CA GLY A 238 -18.61 -24.51 -13.18
C GLY A 238 -19.03 -25.95 -13.50
N ALA A 239 -19.58 -26.21 -14.69
CA ALA A 239 -19.93 -27.55 -15.15
C ALA A 239 -18.82 -28.24 -15.97
N ALA A 240 -17.70 -27.57 -16.25
CA ALA A 240 -16.65 -28.14 -17.08
C ALA A 240 -15.89 -29.26 -16.35
N VAL A 241 -15.71 -30.39 -17.01
CA VAL A 241 -15.06 -31.58 -16.45
C VAL A 241 -13.55 -31.49 -16.64
N ILE A 242 -12.81 -31.90 -15.61
CA ILE A 242 -11.35 -32.02 -15.68
C ILE A 242 -10.98 -33.16 -16.65
N PRO A 243 -10.13 -32.91 -17.66
CA PRO A 243 -9.68 -33.95 -18.58
C PRO A 243 -9.05 -35.14 -17.83
N ALA A 244 -9.37 -36.37 -18.24
CA ALA A 244 -8.81 -37.58 -17.63
C ALA A 244 -7.27 -37.59 -17.54
N PRO A 245 -6.50 -37.10 -18.55
CA PRO A 245 -5.05 -37.01 -18.46
C PRO A 245 -4.54 -36.22 -17.25
N VAL A 246 -5.25 -35.16 -16.82
CA VAL A 246 -4.86 -34.33 -15.67
C VAL A 246 -4.89 -35.14 -14.38
N LYS A 247 -5.98 -35.91 -14.15
CA LYS A 247 -6.11 -36.77 -12.97
C LYS A 247 -5.05 -37.88 -12.97
N ILE A 248 -4.80 -38.49 -14.14
CA ILE A 248 -3.78 -39.53 -14.30
C ILE A 248 -2.39 -38.98 -13.93
N MET A 249 -2.04 -37.79 -14.42
CA MET A 249 -0.74 -37.17 -14.18
C MET A 249 -0.53 -36.78 -12.72
N LEU A 250 -1.54 -36.18 -12.09
CA LEU A 250 -1.46 -35.82 -10.66
C LEU A 250 -1.35 -37.08 -9.79
N LYS A 251 -2.09 -38.14 -10.11
CA LYS A 251 -1.98 -39.44 -9.43
C LYS A 251 -0.58 -40.06 -9.55
N LYS A 252 0.06 -39.96 -10.72
CA LYS A 252 1.45 -40.40 -10.95
C LYS A 252 2.46 -39.68 -10.04
N GLU A 253 2.15 -38.47 -9.57
CA GLU A 253 2.99 -37.69 -8.64
C GLU A 253 2.59 -37.86 -7.17
N SER A 254 1.72 -38.83 -6.87
CA SER A 254 1.19 -39.09 -5.52
C SER A 254 0.43 -37.90 -4.92
N VAL A 255 -0.23 -37.11 -5.76
CA VAL A 255 -1.19 -36.11 -5.30
C VAL A 255 -2.43 -36.84 -4.76
N PRO A 256 -2.94 -36.49 -3.56
CA PRO A 256 -4.15 -37.08 -3.01
C PRO A 256 -5.35 -36.92 -3.95
N ASP A 257 -6.32 -37.83 -3.86
CA ASP A 257 -7.56 -37.71 -4.60
C ASP A 257 -8.26 -36.38 -4.24
N PHE A 258 -8.80 -35.71 -5.26
CA PHE A 258 -9.38 -34.39 -5.12
C PHE A 258 -10.64 -34.25 -5.96
N GLU A 259 -11.56 -33.44 -5.45
CA GLU A 259 -12.65 -32.87 -6.23
C GLU A 259 -12.31 -31.44 -6.59
N HIS A 260 -12.65 -31.05 -7.81
CA HIS A 260 -12.38 -29.70 -8.28
C HIS A 260 -13.47 -29.25 -9.22
N VAL A 261 -14.02 -28.08 -8.89
CA VAL A 261 -15.03 -27.37 -9.67
C VAL A 261 -14.34 -26.15 -10.26
N PRO A 262 -14.36 -25.95 -11.59
CA PRO A 262 -13.73 -24.79 -12.20
C PRO A 262 -14.25 -23.47 -11.61
N VAL A 263 -13.32 -22.63 -11.19
CA VAL A 263 -13.59 -21.35 -10.52
C VAL A 263 -13.27 -20.20 -11.47
N GLN A 264 -14.24 -19.31 -11.68
CA GLN A 264 -14.04 -18.08 -12.43
C GLN A 264 -13.28 -17.06 -11.57
N ILE A 265 -12.31 -16.36 -12.17
CA ILE A 265 -11.57 -15.32 -11.47
C ILE A 265 -12.51 -14.21 -10.96
N ALA A 266 -12.31 -13.81 -9.71
CA ALA A 266 -13.11 -12.80 -9.02
C ALA A 266 -12.21 -11.87 -8.19
N ALA A 267 -12.67 -10.65 -7.93
CA ALA A 267 -11.92 -9.64 -7.16
C ALA A 267 -11.45 -10.18 -5.80
N LYS A 268 -12.34 -10.86 -5.08
CA LYS A 268 -12.01 -11.50 -3.79
C LYS A 268 -10.82 -12.46 -3.87
N LEU A 269 -10.75 -13.31 -4.92
CA LEU A 269 -9.63 -14.24 -5.10
C LEU A 269 -8.32 -13.50 -5.40
N VAL A 270 -8.40 -12.43 -6.20
CA VAL A 270 -7.26 -11.57 -6.52
C VAL A 270 -6.76 -10.83 -5.28
N GLU A 271 -7.66 -10.33 -4.42
CA GLU A 271 -7.33 -9.67 -3.15
C GLU A 271 -6.71 -10.63 -2.13
N GLU A 272 -7.16 -11.89 -2.11
CA GLU A 272 -6.65 -12.93 -1.21
C GLU A 272 -5.27 -13.47 -1.63
N ALA A 273 -4.92 -13.41 -2.92
CA ALA A 273 -3.63 -13.90 -3.42
C ALA A 273 -2.49 -12.92 -3.10
N ASP A 274 -1.37 -13.44 -2.59
CA ASP A 274 -0.11 -12.72 -2.41
C ASP A 274 0.78 -12.83 -3.66
N LEU A 275 0.60 -13.89 -4.45
CA LEU A 275 1.23 -14.08 -5.75
C LEU A 275 0.24 -14.70 -6.75
N ILE A 276 0.18 -14.15 -7.96
CA ILE A 276 -0.65 -14.62 -9.07
C ILE A 276 0.25 -15.09 -10.21
N LEU A 277 0.11 -16.36 -10.59
CA LEU A 277 0.91 -17.00 -11.64
C LEU A 277 0.02 -17.41 -12.81
N ALA A 278 0.03 -16.59 -13.85
CA ALA A 278 -0.71 -16.80 -15.09
C ALA A 278 0.01 -17.80 -16.00
N MET A 279 -0.73 -18.63 -16.73
CA MET A 279 -0.10 -19.60 -17.64
C MET A 279 0.52 -18.96 -18.88
N THR A 280 0.05 -17.78 -19.29
CA THR A 280 0.51 -17.09 -20.51
C THR A 280 0.56 -15.59 -20.31
N HIS A 281 1.29 -14.88 -21.16
CA HIS A 281 1.31 -13.41 -21.19
C HIS A 281 -0.06 -12.84 -21.51
N ALA A 282 -0.83 -13.49 -22.40
CA ALA A 282 -2.21 -13.11 -22.67
C ALA A 282 -3.09 -13.21 -21.42
N HIS A 283 -2.91 -14.25 -20.60
CA HIS A 283 -3.62 -14.35 -19.33
C HIS A 283 -3.19 -13.26 -18.34
N LYS A 284 -1.89 -12.99 -18.22
CA LYS A 284 -1.36 -11.89 -17.39
C LYS A 284 -1.98 -10.56 -17.81
N ALA A 285 -1.97 -10.23 -19.10
CA ALA A 285 -2.55 -9.01 -19.65
C ALA A 285 -4.05 -8.90 -19.31
N ALA A 286 -4.83 -9.97 -19.51
CA ALA A 286 -6.26 -9.98 -19.20
C ALA A 286 -6.56 -9.82 -17.68
N ILE A 287 -5.73 -10.40 -16.81
CA ILE A 287 -5.82 -10.18 -15.36
C ILE A 287 -5.60 -8.71 -15.04
N LEU A 288 -4.54 -8.10 -15.59
CA LEU A 288 -4.16 -6.72 -15.28
C LEU A 288 -5.13 -5.68 -15.86
N GLU A 289 -5.73 -5.96 -17.02
CA GLU A 289 -6.79 -5.14 -17.58
C GLU A 289 -8.03 -5.13 -16.67
N LYS A 290 -8.40 -6.30 -16.11
CA LYS A 290 -9.58 -6.43 -15.24
C LYS A 290 -9.30 -6.02 -13.79
N PHE A 291 -8.07 -6.19 -13.31
CA PHE A 291 -7.66 -5.96 -11.92
C PHE A 291 -6.31 -5.20 -11.86
N PRO A 292 -6.29 -3.89 -12.18
CA PRO A 292 -5.04 -3.13 -12.25
C PRO A 292 -4.24 -3.09 -10.95
N ALA A 293 -4.92 -3.13 -9.80
CA ALA A 293 -4.28 -3.17 -8.48
C ALA A 293 -3.44 -4.44 -8.22
N ALA A 294 -3.57 -5.47 -9.06
CA ALA A 294 -2.79 -6.71 -8.94
C ALA A 294 -1.44 -6.66 -9.70
N PHE A 295 -1.04 -5.50 -10.23
CA PHE A 295 0.16 -5.33 -11.06
C PHE A 295 1.42 -5.93 -10.43
N ASP A 296 1.74 -5.53 -9.20
CA ASP A 296 3.00 -5.91 -8.54
C ASP A 296 3.09 -7.39 -8.16
N LYS A 297 1.95 -8.08 -8.14
CA LYS A 297 1.85 -9.48 -7.71
C LYS A 297 1.46 -10.45 -8.82
N THR A 298 1.34 -10.00 -10.07
CA THR A 298 0.93 -10.86 -11.20
C THR A 298 2.10 -11.08 -12.17
N HIS A 299 2.47 -12.34 -12.37
CA HIS A 299 3.51 -12.77 -13.31
C HIS A 299 3.02 -13.93 -14.17
N THR A 300 3.71 -14.23 -15.28
CA THR A 300 3.55 -15.56 -15.87
C THR A 300 4.33 -16.59 -15.07
N LEU A 301 3.88 -17.85 -15.08
CA LEU A 301 4.56 -18.94 -14.37
C LEU A 301 6.01 -19.11 -14.87
N ALA A 302 6.25 -19.01 -16.18
CA ALA A 302 7.58 -19.16 -16.75
C ALA A 302 8.49 -17.95 -16.44
N GLU A 303 7.97 -16.72 -16.57
CA GLU A 303 8.67 -15.48 -16.20
C GLU A 303 9.14 -15.55 -14.75
N TYR A 304 8.22 -15.90 -13.83
CA TYR A 304 8.54 -16.01 -12.41
C TYR A 304 9.56 -17.11 -12.12
N ALA A 305 9.50 -18.23 -12.84
CA ALA A 305 10.47 -19.32 -12.73
C ALA A 305 11.82 -19.01 -13.41
N GLY A 306 11.96 -17.89 -14.14
CA GLY A 306 13.18 -17.54 -14.86
C GLY A 306 13.40 -18.33 -16.16
N PHE A 307 12.35 -18.89 -16.75
CA PHE A 307 12.42 -19.62 -18.03
C PHE A 307 12.30 -18.68 -19.25
N GLY A 308 12.39 -17.36 -19.05
CA GLY A 308 12.23 -16.33 -20.08
C GLY A 308 10.77 -16.04 -20.41
N ASN A 309 10.50 -15.58 -21.64
CA ASN A 309 9.16 -15.16 -22.11
C ASN A 309 8.20 -16.34 -22.40
N GLY A 310 8.39 -17.50 -21.76
CA GLY A 310 7.67 -18.72 -22.10
C GLY A 310 6.20 -18.70 -21.67
N ASP A 311 5.30 -19.00 -22.61
CA ASP A 311 3.92 -19.34 -22.28
C ASP A 311 3.81 -20.85 -22.01
N VAL A 312 3.00 -21.23 -21.02
CA VAL A 312 2.60 -22.64 -20.82
C VAL A 312 1.46 -22.95 -21.79
N SER A 313 1.81 -23.62 -22.89
CA SER A 313 0.90 -24.01 -23.97
C SER A 313 -0.30 -24.79 -23.47
N ASP A 314 -1.47 -24.58 -24.09
CA ASP A 314 -2.71 -25.26 -23.71
C ASP A 314 -2.78 -26.69 -24.29
N PRO A 315 -2.83 -27.74 -23.45
CA PRO A 315 -2.95 -29.12 -23.92
C PRO A 315 -4.40 -29.53 -24.17
N CYS A 316 -5.40 -28.67 -23.93
CA CYS A 316 -6.81 -29.03 -24.02
C CYS A 316 -7.18 -29.61 -25.40
N GLY A 317 -7.88 -30.74 -25.42
CA GLY A 317 -8.28 -31.45 -26.65
C GLY A 317 -7.15 -32.15 -27.42
N ARG A 318 -5.92 -32.17 -26.89
CA ARG A 318 -4.75 -32.83 -27.50
C ARG A 318 -4.49 -34.21 -26.89
N GLU A 319 -3.54 -34.94 -27.47
CA GLU A 319 -3.11 -36.26 -27.01
C GLU A 319 -2.45 -36.21 -25.61
N GLU A 320 -2.46 -37.33 -24.88
CA GLU A 320 -1.88 -37.44 -23.52
C GLU A 320 -0.39 -37.04 -23.46
N VAL A 321 0.35 -37.24 -24.54
CA VAL A 321 1.76 -36.83 -24.65
C VAL A 321 1.90 -35.32 -24.45
N VAL A 322 1.02 -34.51 -25.05
CA VAL A 322 1.04 -33.05 -24.93
C VAL A 322 0.74 -32.61 -23.50
N TYR A 323 -0.25 -33.24 -22.85
CA TYR A 323 -0.51 -32.99 -21.43
C TYR A 323 0.71 -33.31 -20.56
N SER A 324 1.44 -34.38 -20.88
CA SER A 324 2.62 -34.82 -20.13
C SER A 324 3.77 -33.82 -20.25
N GLU A 325 4.00 -33.28 -21.45
CA GLU A 325 4.99 -32.23 -21.71
C GLU A 325 4.63 -30.93 -20.99
N THR A 326 3.36 -30.49 -21.09
CA THR A 326 2.86 -29.32 -20.36
C THR A 326 3.05 -29.51 -18.86
N PHE A 327 2.69 -30.68 -18.32
CA PHE A 327 2.84 -30.93 -16.90
C PHE A 327 4.31 -30.96 -16.47
N ARG A 328 5.20 -31.52 -17.29
CA ARG A 328 6.65 -31.50 -17.03
C ARG A 328 7.18 -30.07 -16.91
N MET A 329 6.73 -29.15 -17.76
CA MET A 329 7.08 -27.73 -17.68
C MET A 329 6.53 -27.11 -16.40
N ILE A 330 5.27 -27.35 -16.06
CA ILE A 330 4.64 -26.85 -14.83
C ILE A 330 5.41 -27.34 -13.61
N LYS A 331 5.76 -28.63 -13.52
CA LYS A 331 6.52 -29.18 -12.38
C LYS A 331 7.87 -28.50 -12.20
N LYS A 332 8.61 -28.29 -13.29
CA LYS A 332 9.89 -27.57 -13.25
C LYS A 332 9.71 -26.13 -12.76
N ALA A 333 8.71 -25.41 -13.27
CA ALA A 333 8.46 -24.04 -12.86
C ALA A 333 8.01 -23.92 -11.40
N VAL A 334 7.09 -24.80 -10.96
CA VAL A 334 6.62 -24.87 -9.57
C VAL A 334 7.77 -25.15 -8.60
N ALA A 335 8.70 -26.04 -8.94
CA ALA A 335 9.86 -26.28 -8.09
C ALA A 335 10.69 -25.01 -7.85
N VAL A 336 10.91 -24.20 -8.90
CA VAL A 336 11.62 -22.91 -8.77
C VAL A 336 10.79 -21.89 -7.98
N VAL A 337 9.47 -21.84 -8.18
CA VAL A 337 8.57 -20.98 -7.39
C VAL A 337 8.71 -21.31 -5.90
N LEU A 338 8.65 -22.59 -5.53
CA LEU A 338 8.76 -23.03 -4.14
C LEU A 338 10.15 -22.72 -3.55
N ASP A 339 11.22 -22.90 -4.32
CA ASP A 339 12.59 -22.57 -3.88
C ASP A 339 12.77 -21.05 -3.62
N LYS A 340 12.22 -20.21 -4.50
CA LYS A 340 12.18 -18.76 -4.31
C LYS A 340 11.35 -18.36 -3.10
N MET A 341 10.20 -19.01 -2.89
CA MET A 341 9.36 -18.76 -1.72
C MET A 341 10.05 -19.20 -0.42
N LYS A 342 10.69 -20.36 -0.43
CA LYS A 342 11.50 -20.86 0.69
C LYS A 342 12.65 -19.91 1.01
N SER A 343 13.43 -19.50 0.02
CA SER A 343 14.53 -18.53 0.21
C SER A 343 14.02 -17.20 0.77
N LYS A 344 12.81 -16.77 0.37
CA LYS A 344 12.16 -15.58 0.94
C LYS A 344 11.64 -15.79 2.35
N ILE A 345 11.39 -17.02 2.79
CA ILE A 345 11.00 -17.38 4.15
C ILE A 345 12.26 -17.52 5.03
N ASP A 346 13.31 -18.17 4.53
CA ASP A 346 14.56 -18.46 5.25
C ASP A 346 15.49 -17.24 5.41
N ASN A 347 15.45 -16.27 4.48
CA ASN A 347 16.20 -14.99 4.61
C ASN A 347 15.44 -13.94 5.43
N ARG A 348 14.48 -14.36 6.27
CA ARG A 348 13.76 -13.55 7.26
C ARG A 348 14.33 -13.81 8.65
#